data_AF-A0A672UJ05-F1
#
_entry.id   AF-A0A672UJ05-F1
#
_cell.length_a   1.000
_cell.length_b   1.000
_cell.length_c   1.000
_cell.angle_alpha   90.00
_cell.angle_beta   90.00
_cell.angle_gamma   90.00
#
_symmetry.space_group_name_H-M   'P 1'
#
loop_
_entity.id
_entity.type
_entity.pdbx_description
1 polymer ?
#
loop_
_entity_poly.entity_id
_entity_poly.type
_entity_poly.pdbx_seq_one_letter_code
_entity_poly.pdbx_strand_id
1 'polypeptide(L)'
;MKAAVQGQQDCVAALLLAGADLQAVDPIKGKTAREWAAFTSRFETTVRIRSLLRRPRAEQFSAMYRPEWSALPELVAKALSPKSGSKRLLEKIRSTFSISFPRNPEEDGVLDHMVRMTTSLASPFVATACQTVCPNSPPEVGKSRLSVPEILGKHVLDADTEPEPTSCPSLALASRGEQEVVGAGAGQGSESLGWVWCTH
;
A
#
# COMPACT_ATOMS: atom_id res chain seq x y z
N MET A 1 0.62 8.15 -22.18
CA MET A 1 0.91 9.39 -22.97
C MET A 1 -0.35 10.19 -23.31
N LYS A 2 -1.33 9.66 -24.05
CA LYS A 2 -2.54 10.43 -24.45
C LYS A 2 -3.30 11.07 -23.28
N ALA A 3 -3.48 10.34 -22.18
CA ALA A 3 -4.13 10.87 -20.97
C ALA A 3 -3.38 12.09 -20.38
N ALA A 4 -2.04 12.11 -20.48
CA ALA A 4 -1.22 13.24 -20.02
C ALA A 4 -1.37 14.47 -20.92
N VAL A 5 -1.49 14.27 -22.24
CA VAL A 5 -1.76 15.34 -23.22
C VAL A 5 -3.16 15.94 -23.01
N GLN A 6 -4.16 15.09 -22.74
CA GLN A 6 -5.54 15.52 -22.49
C GLN A 6 -5.72 16.19 -21.11
N GLY A 7 -4.76 16.04 -20.18
CA GLY A 7 -4.85 16.59 -18.84
C GLY A 7 -5.75 15.78 -17.89
N GLN A 8 -6.03 14.52 -18.21
CA GLN A 8 -6.84 13.63 -17.36
C GLN A 8 -5.99 13.01 -16.25
N GLN A 9 -5.88 13.73 -15.13
CA GLN A 9 -5.05 13.37 -13.98
C GLN A 9 -5.45 12.04 -13.33
N ASP A 10 -6.75 11.75 -13.20
CA ASP A 10 -7.23 10.49 -12.61
C ASP A 10 -6.93 9.29 -13.51
N CYS A 11 -7.13 9.44 -14.83
CA CYS A 11 -6.79 8.40 -15.80
C CYS A 11 -5.28 8.16 -15.85
N VAL A 12 -4.47 9.23 -15.76
CA VAL A 12 -3.02 9.11 -15.62
C VAL A 12 -2.68 8.34 -14.34
N ALA A 13 -3.25 8.71 -13.20
CA ALA A 13 -3.02 8.03 -11.93
C ALA A 13 -3.39 6.54 -11.99
N ALA A 14 -4.57 6.21 -12.53
CA ALA A 14 -5.02 4.83 -12.69
C ALA A 14 -4.07 4.01 -13.58
N LEU A 15 -3.63 4.58 -14.71
CA LEU A 15 -2.68 3.92 -15.61
C LEU A 15 -1.32 3.69 -14.93
N LEU A 16 -0.82 4.68 -14.19
CA LEU A 16 0.41 4.56 -13.41
C LEU A 16 0.32 3.45 -12.35
N LEU A 17 -0.82 3.38 -11.65
CA LEU A 17 -1.08 2.36 -10.63
C LEU A 17 -1.27 0.96 -11.23
N ALA A 18 -1.78 0.87 -12.46
CA ALA A 18 -1.87 -0.37 -13.22
C ALA A 18 -0.51 -0.86 -13.77
N GLY A 19 0.59 -0.14 -13.48
CA GLY A 19 1.94 -0.53 -13.88
C GLY A 19 2.38 -0.01 -15.25
N ALA A 20 1.72 1.03 -15.79
CA ALA A 20 2.17 1.66 -17.03
C ALA A 20 3.55 2.32 -16.86
N ASP A 21 4.47 2.00 -17.77
CA ASP A 21 5.83 2.55 -17.72
C ASP A 21 5.82 4.09 -17.92
N LEU A 22 6.40 4.78 -16.95
CA LEU A 22 6.55 6.22 -16.93
C LEU A 22 7.74 6.72 -17.75
N GLN A 23 8.73 5.86 -17.99
CA GLN A 23 9.92 6.15 -18.80
C GLN A 23 9.69 5.90 -20.28
N ALA A 24 8.53 5.35 -20.66
CA ALA A 24 8.16 5.18 -22.05
C ALA A 24 8.15 6.52 -22.79
N VAL A 25 8.94 6.57 -23.87
CA VAL A 25 9.16 7.76 -24.70
C VAL A 25 8.30 7.68 -25.96
N ASP A 26 7.72 8.80 -26.37
CA ASP A 26 7.05 8.93 -27.66
C ASP A 26 8.05 8.72 -28.81
N PRO A 27 7.88 7.74 -29.71
CA PRO A 27 8.80 7.49 -30.82
C PRO A 27 8.87 8.65 -31.81
N ILE A 28 7.86 9.51 -31.88
CA ILE A 28 7.81 10.62 -32.84
C ILE A 28 8.51 11.85 -32.27
N LYS A 29 8.18 12.22 -31.03
CA LYS A 29 8.66 13.47 -30.41
C LYS A 29 9.76 13.29 -29.37
N GLY A 30 10.11 12.07 -29.02
CA GLY A 30 11.13 11.81 -28.01
C GLY A 30 10.75 12.27 -26.60
N LYS A 31 9.44 12.35 -26.29
CA LYS A 31 8.95 12.88 -25.00
C LYS A 31 8.30 11.82 -24.13
N THR A 32 8.58 11.85 -22.84
CA THR A 32 7.91 11.01 -21.82
C THR A 32 6.51 11.53 -21.49
N ALA A 33 5.70 10.72 -20.81
CA ALA A 33 4.37 11.13 -20.35
C ALA A 33 4.41 12.39 -19.45
N ARG A 34 5.45 12.54 -18.63
CA ARG A 34 5.66 13.71 -17.76
C ARG A 34 6.02 14.95 -18.57
N GLU A 35 6.89 14.82 -19.56
CA GLU A 35 7.26 15.93 -20.45
C GLU A 35 6.09 16.38 -21.31
N TRP A 36 5.22 15.45 -21.72
CA TRP A 36 3.97 15.77 -22.38
C TRP A 36 3.01 16.58 -21.50
N ALA A 37 2.86 16.22 -20.23
CA ALA A 37 2.05 16.99 -19.28
C ALA A 37 2.61 18.41 -19.07
N ALA A 38 3.95 18.54 -18.97
CA ALA A 38 4.61 19.84 -18.84
C ALA A 38 4.47 20.69 -20.12
N PHE A 39 4.67 20.07 -21.29
CA PHE A 39 4.59 20.75 -22.59
C PHE A 39 3.18 21.25 -22.91
N THR A 40 2.14 20.55 -22.45
CA THR A 40 0.73 20.93 -22.63
C THR A 40 0.20 21.84 -21.52
N SER A 41 1.08 22.33 -20.62
CA SER A 41 0.72 23.16 -19.46
C SER A 41 -0.33 22.52 -18.54
N ARG A 42 -0.31 21.19 -18.40
CA ARG A 42 -1.18 20.45 -17.48
C ARG A 42 -0.49 20.34 -16.13
N PHE A 43 -0.54 21.44 -15.38
CA PHE A 43 0.11 21.55 -14.07
C PHE A 43 -0.39 20.46 -13.10
N GLU A 44 -1.70 20.32 -12.97
CA GLU A 44 -2.31 19.33 -12.07
C GLU A 44 -1.85 17.90 -12.39
N THR A 45 -1.83 17.52 -13.67
CA THR A 45 -1.33 16.21 -14.10
C THR A 45 0.15 16.04 -13.76
N THR A 46 0.96 17.08 -13.91
CA THR A 46 2.38 17.07 -13.56
C THR A 46 2.59 16.92 -12.04
N VAL A 47 1.79 17.63 -11.24
CA VAL A 47 1.79 17.52 -9.76
C VAL A 47 1.34 16.12 -9.35
N ARG A 48 0.31 15.57 -9.98
CA ARG A 48 -0.20 14.22 -9.70
C ARG A 48 0.85 13.15 -9.99
N ILE A 49 1.51 13.22 -11.16
CA ILE A 49 2.63 12.32 -11.49
C ILE A 49 3.77 12.46 -10.46
N ARG A 50 4.13 13.68 -10.08
CA ARG A 50 5.18 13.93 -9.08
C ARG A 50 4.82 13.36 -7.71
N SER A 51 3.58 13.52 -7.28
CA SER A 51 3.07 12.99 -6.01
C SER A 51 3.15 11.47 -5.97
N LEU A 52 2.72 10.78 -7.04
CA LEU A 52 2.81 9.32 -7.15
C LEU A 52 4.27 8.83 -7.17
N LEU A 53 5.16 9.55 -7.85
CA LEU A 53 6.59 9.22 -7.87
C LEU A 53 7.30 9.45 -6.54
N ARG A 54 6.76 10.29 -5.65
CA ARG A 54 7.34 10.51 -4.33
C ARG A 54 7.17 9.29 -3.42
N ARG A 55 6.08 8.53 -3.60
CA ARG A 55 5.81 7.27 -2.89
C ARG A 55 5.50 6.18 -3.91
N PRO A 56 6.52 5.69 -4.63
CA PRO A 56 6.32 4.71 -5.67
C PRO A 56 5.93 3.35 -5.10
N ARG A 57 6.28 3.05 -3.84
CA ARG A 57 5.97 1.77 -3.19
C ARG A 57 4.81 1.93 -2.21
N ALA A 58 3.87 1.00 -2.26
CA ALA A 58 2.88 0.84 -1.20
C ALA A 58 3.48 0.07 -0.02
N GLU A 59 4.29 0.75 0.78
CA GLU A 59 5.03 0.16 1.91
C GLU A 59 4.13 -0.62 2.87
N GLN A 60 2.87 -0.21 3.03
CA GLN A 60 1.85 -0.88 3.86
C GLN A 60 1.65 -2.36 3.54
N PHE A 61 1.98 -2.80 2.32
CA PHE A 61 1.87 -4.19 1.90
C PHE A 61 3.19 -4.96 1.98
N SER A 62 4.24 -4.35 2.53
CA SER A 62 5.51 -5.03 2.76
C SER A 62 5.55 -5.64 4.17
N ALA A 63 6.22 -6.78 4.31
CA ALA A 63 6.49 -7.37 5.63
C ALA A 63 7.43 -6.51 6.49
N MET A 64 8.16 -5.57 5.86
CA MET A 64 9.05 -4.63 6.55
C MET A 64 8.32 -3.41 7.14
N TYR A 65 7.03 -3.25 6.87
CA TYR A 65 6.26 -2.13 7.38
C TYR A 65 6.13 -2.21 8.90
N ARG A 66 6.58 -1.15 9.59
CA ARG A 66 6.36 -0.97 11.01
C ARG A 66 5.17 -0.04 11.24
N PRO A 67 4.19 -0.43 12.07
CA PRO A 67 3.05 0.42 12.42
C PRO A 67 3.43 1.54 13.41
N GLU A 68 4.71 1.68 13.77
CA GLU A 68 5.19 2.73 14.66
C GLU A 68 5.18 4.09 13.96
N TRP A 69 4.64 5.11 14.61
CA TRP A 69 4.67 6.47 14.09
C TRP A 69 5.95 7.19 14.53
N SER A 70 6.87 7.43 13.59
CA SER A 70 8.18 8.03 13.85
C SER A 70 8.13 9.44 14.45
N ALA A 71 7.07 10.23 14.17
CA ALA A 71 6.90 11.58 14.71
C ALA A 71 6.24 11.61 16.10
N LEU A 72 5.64 10.50 16.55
CA LEU A 72 5.00 10.39 17.86
C LEU A 72 5.93 10.72 19.03
N PRO A 73 7.17 10.18 19.14
CA PRO A 73 8.04 10.46 20.28
C PRO A 73 8.41 11.95 20.40
N GLU A 74 8.63 12.64 19.29
CA GLU A 74 8.90 14.08 19.30
C GLU A 74 7.67 14.89 19.72
N LEU A 75 6.49 14.54 19.20
CA LEU A 75 5.23 15.17 19.57
C LEU A 75 4.89 14.96 21.04
N VAL A 76 5.12 13.76 21.57
CA VAL A 76 4.92 13.42 22.99
C VAL A 76 5.92 14.19 23.85
N ALA A 77 7.20 14.22 23.51
CA ALA A 77 8.21 15.01 24.24
C ALA A 77 7.85 16.51 24.25
N LYS A 78 7.38 17.03 23.13
CA LYS A 78 6.91 18.43 23.01
C LYS A 78 5.65 18.69 23.85
N ALA A 79 4.72 17.74 23.89
CA ALA A 79 3.50 17.83 24.69
C ALA A 79 3.79 17.76 26.20
N LEU A 80 4.74 16.92 26.60
CA LEU A 80 5.18 16.74 27.99
C LEU A 80 6.12 17.87 28.46
N SER A 81 6.67 18.67 27.55
CA SER A 81 7.50 19.83 27.92
C SER A 81 6.71 20.80 28.80
N PRO A 82 7.27 21.26 29.95
CA PRO A 82 6.56 22.16 30.85
C PRO A 82 6.10 23.42 30.10
N LYS A 83 4.78 23.66 30.09
CA LYS A 83 4.17 24.76 29.34
C LYS A 83 4.43 26.08 30.08
N SER A 84 5.37 26.89 29.59
CA SER A 84 5.54 28.28 30.06
C SER A 84 4.32 29.14 29.72
N GLY A 85 4.06 30.19 30.49
CA GLY A 85 2.84 31.01 30.40
C GLY A 85 2.49 31.57 29.02
N SER A 86 3.48 31.72 28.12
CA SER A 86 3.28 32.13 26.73
C SER A 86 2.55 31.08 25.87
N LYS A 87 2.74 29.78 26.15
CA LYS A 87 2.01 28.69 25.46
C LYS A 87 0.51 28.70 25.81
N ARG A 88 0.13 29.12 27.03
CA ARG A 88 -1.28 29.27 27.44
C ARG A 88 -1.97 30.42 26.71
N LEU A 89 -1.28 31.53 26.50
CA LEU A 89 -1.80 32.66 25.72
C LEU A 89 -2.01 32.26 24.26
N LEU A 90 -1.04 31.53 23.68
CA LEU A 90 -1.13 31.03 22.32
C LEU A 90 -2.25 30.00 22.14
N GLU A 91 -2.48 29.11 23.12
CA GLU A 91 -3.63 28.19 23.11
C GLU A 91 -4.96 28.94 23.16
N LYS A 92 -5.09 29.99 23.99
CA LYS A 92 -6.28 30.84 24.00
C LYS A 92 -6.52 31.47 22.63
N ILE A 93 -5.52 32.12 22.05
CA ILE A 93 -5.62 32.75 20.73
C ILE A 93 -5.98 31.69 19.66
N ARG A 94 -5.31 30.53 19.66
CA ARG A 94 -5.62 29.44 18.72
C ARG A 94 -7.04 28.88 18.88
N SER A 95 -7.54 28.76 20.12
CA SER A 95 -8.91 28.31 20.38
C SER A 95 -9.96 29.32 19.93
N THR A 96 -9.67 30.62 20.02
CA THR A 96 -10.58 31.68 19.57
C THR A 96 -10.56 31.85 18.05
N PHE A 97 -9.44 31.53 17.39
CA PHE A 97 -9.27 31.64 15.94
C PHE A 97 -9.23 30.29 15.20
N SER A 98 -9.74 29.20 15.79
CA SER A 98 -9.77 27.89 15.11
C SER A 98 -10.86 27.86 14.03
N ILE A 99 -10.64 28.60 12.94
CA ILE A 99 -11.37 28.40 11.70
C ILE A 99 -10.77 27.16 11.06
N SER A 100 -11.41 26.01 11.26
CA SER A 100 -11.06 24.76 10.60
C SER A 100 -11.48 24.82 9.13
N PHE A 101 -10.65 25.43 8.29
CA PHE A 101 -10.78 25.24 6.85
C PHE A 101 -10.59 23.75 6.55
N PRO A 102 -11.46 23.12 5.75
CA PRO A 102 -11.24 21.75 5.28
C PRO A 102 -9.94 21.74 4.46
N ARG A 103 -8.85 21.39 5.13
CA ARG A 103 -7.52 21.30 4.56
C ARG A 103 -7.37 19.89 4.04
N ASN A 104 -6.83 19.74 2.82
CA ASN A 104 -6.46 18.41 2.33
C ASN A 104 -5.57 17.72 3.39
N PRO A 105 -5.79 16.42 3.63
CA PRO A 105 -5.06 15.70 4.65
C PRO A 105 -3.56 15.86 4.45
N GLU A 106 -2.85 16.15 5.54
CA GLU A 106 -1.40 16.32 5.50
C GLU A 106 -0.74 14.98 5.16
N GLU A 107 0.15 15.00 4.19
CA GLU A 107 0.95 13.85 3.81
C GLU A 107 1.88 13.45 4.96
N ASP A 108 1.88 12.18 5.37
CA ASP A 108 2.54 11.69 6.61
C ASP A 108 1.96 12.28 7.92
N GLY A 109 0.79 12.91 7.86
CA GLY A 109 0.06 13.36 9.04
C GLY A 109 -0.53 12.21 9.86
N VAL A 110 -1.13 12.55 11.01
CA VAL A 110 -1.82 11.60 11.90
C VAL A 110 -2.81 10.72 11.13
N LEU A 111 -3.60 11.34 10.25
CA LEU A 111 -4.64 10.66 9.50
C LEU A 111 -4.04 9.69 8.47
N ASP A 112 -2.99 10.11 7.76
CA ASP A 112 -2.28 9.26 6.80
C ASP A 112 -1.64 8.06 7.51
N HIS A 113 -1.07 8.27 8.69
CA HIS A 113 -0.52 7.18 9.51
C HIS A 113 -1.61 6.21 10.00
N MET A 114 -2.73 6.72 10.49
CA MET A 114 -3.85 5.90 10.94
C MET A 114 -4.38 5.03 9.80
N VAL A 115 -4.60 5.61 8.62
CA VAL A 115 -5.03 4.87 7.43
C VAL A 115 -3.99 3.79 7.08
N ARG A 116 -2.71 4.17 7.01
CA ARG A 116 -1.62 3.22 6.67
C ARG A 116 -1.53 2.06 7.66
N MET A 117 -1.73 2.32 8.96
CA MET A 117 -1.73 1.29 10.00
C MET A 117 -2.92 0.33 9.84
N THR A 118 -4.13 0.84 9.56
CA THR A 118 -5.33 0.01 9.41
C THR A 118 -5.38 -0.75 8.10
N THR A 119 -4.74 -0.26 7.04
CA THR A 119 -4.69 -0.91 5.72
C THR A 119 -3.44 -1.73 5.47
N SER A 120 -2.50 -1.77 6.42
CA SER A 120 -1.28 -2.58 6.29
C SER A 120 -1.54 -4.07 6.49
N LEU A 121 -0.73 -4.91 5.85
CA LEU A 121 -0.79 -6.37 6.09
C LEU A 121 -0.38 -6.76 7.50
N ALA A 122 0.49 -5.97 8.13
CA ALA A 122 0.88 -6.15 9.52
C ALA A 122 -0.20 -5.65 10.50
N SER A 123 -1.31 -5.10 9.99
CA SER A 123 -2.41 -4.61 10.83
C SER A 123 -3.09 -5.78 11.53
N PRO A 124 -3.49 -5.64 12.81
CA PRO A 124 -4.23 -6.70 13.51
C PRO A 124 -5.54 -7.10 12.82
N PHE A 125 -6.13 -6.21 12.01
CA PHE A 125 -7.37 -6.49 11.26
C PHE A 125 -7.12 -7.26 9.95
N VAL A 126 -6.02 -6.97 9.26
CA VAL A 126 -5.73 -7.55 7.94
C VAL A 126 -4.84 -8.78 8.06
N ALA A 127 -3.90 -8.80 8.99
CA ALA A 127 -2.95 -9.90 9.22
C ALA A 127 -3.64 -11.23 9.54
N THR A 128 -4.81 -11.18 10.15
CA THR A 128 -5.59 -12.37 10.54
C THR A 128 -6.33 -12.99 9.36
N ALA A 129 -6.70 -12.20 8.35
CA ALA A 129 -7.54 -12.64 7.24
C ALA A 129 -6.80 -12.73 5.90
N CYS A 130 -5.67 -12.04 5.74
CA CYS A 130 -4.98 -11.87 4.47
C CYS A 130 -3.48 -12.15 4.60
N GLN A 131 -2.93 -12.96 3.69
CA GLN A 131 -1.50 -13.17 3.50
C GLN A 131 -1.13 -12.81 2.06
N THR A 132 0.05 -12.22 1.84
CA THR A 132 0.51 -11.90 0.48
C THR A 132 1.43 -12.97 -0.09
N VAL A 133 1.28 -13.18 -1.39
CA VAL A 133 2.12 -14.09 -2.17
C VAL A 133 3.56 -13.56 -2.29
N CYS A 134 3.77 -12.24 -2.19
CA CYS A 134 5.09 -11.61 -2.30
C CYS A 134 5.34 -10.56 -1.20
N PRO A 135 5.63 -10.98 0.05
CA PRO A 135 5.81 -10.07 1.19
C PRO A 135 7.00 -9.11 1.05
N ASN A 136 7.99 -9.47 0.21
CA ASN A 136 9.21 -8.70 -0.01
C ASN A 136 9.17 -7.83 -1.29
N SER A 137 8.09 -7.87 -2.07
CA SER A 137 7.95 -7.12 -3.33
C SER A 137 6.62 -6.37 -3.40
N PRO A 138 6.42 -5.34 -2.54
CA PRO A 138 5.18 -4.56 -2.50
C PRO A 138 4.94 -3.84 -3.82
N PRO A 139 3.67 -3.65 -4.26
CA PRO A 139 3.34 -3.06 -5.55
C PRO A 139 4.02 -1.69 -5.71
N GLU A 140 4.61 -1.48 -6.89
CA GLU A 140 5.32 -0.25 -7.23
C GLU A 140 4.68 0.44 -8.43
N VAL A 141 4.52 1.76 -8.35
CA VAL A 141 4.01 2.60 -9.43
C VAL A 141 4.90 2.45 -10.67
N GLY A 142 4.27 2.19 -11.81
CA GLY A 142 4.95 2.09 -13.10
C GLY A 142 5.72 0.81 -13.37
N LYS A 143 5.65 -0.18 -12.47
CA LYS A 143 6.15 -1.54 -12.76
C LYS A 143 4.99 -2.47 -13.04
N SER A 144 4.98 -3.09 -14.22
CA SER A 144 4.05 -4.16 -14.52
C SER A 144 4.25 -5.33 -13.56
N ARG A 145 3.15 -5.86 -13.04
CA ARG A 145 3.12 -7.04 -12.16
C ARG A 145 2.73 -8.26 -12.96
N LEU A 146 3.32 -9.40 -12.60
CA LEU A 146 2.89 -10.70 -13.08
C LEU A 146 1.52 -11.03 -12.49
N SER A 147 0.73 -11.82 -13.21
CA SER A 147 -0.56 -12.28 -12.71
C SER A 147 -0.37 -13.20 -11.49
N VAL A 148 -1.38 -13.29 -10.61
CA VAL A 148 -1.32 -14.19 -9.43
C VAL A 148 -0.96 -15.64 -9.83
N PRO A 149 -1.53 -16.22 -10.90
CA PRO A 149 -1.13 -17.55 -11.39
C PRO A 149 0.33 -17.63 -11.83
N GLU A 150 0.86 -16.61 -12.51
CA GLU A 150 2.27 -16.57 -12.92
C GLU A 150 3.23 -16.47 -11.74
N ILE A 151 2.84 -15.75 -10.68
CA ILE A 151 3.64 -15.64 -9.45
C ILE A 151 3.67 -17.00 -8.73
N LEU A 152 2.51 -17.65 -8.60
CA LEU A 152 2.42 -18.95 -7.95
C LEU A 152 3.15 -20.05 -8.75
N GLY A 153 3.07 -20.01 -10.08
CA GLY A 153 3.80 -20.93 -10.95
C GLY A 153 5.33 -20.83 -10.81
N LYS A 154 5.87 -19.64 -10.53
CA LYS A 154 7.31 -19.47 -10.23
C LYS A 154 7.69 -20.02 -8.86
N HIS A 155 6.85 -19.83 -7.84
CA HIS A 155 7.06 -20.42 -6.53
C HIS A 155 7.09 -21.96 -6.55
N VAL A 156 6.34 -22.59 -7.45
CA VAL A 156 6.38 -24.06 -7.64
C VAL A 156 7.71 -24.49 -8.27
N LEU A 157 8.24 -23.74 -9.24
CA LEU A 157 9.52 -24.06 -9.88
C LEU A 157 10.72 -23.87 -8.95
N ASP A 158 10.66 -22.92 -8.01
CA ASP A 158 11.71 -22.70 -7.00
C ASP A 158 11.67 -23.74 -5.87
N ALA A 159 10.56 -24.48 -5.70
CA ALA A 159 10.42 -25.53 -4.68
C ALA A 159 11.11 -26.84 -5.08
N ASP A 160 11.44 -27.04 -6.35
CA ASP A 160 12.17 -28.21 -6.86
C ASP A 160 13.71 -28.09 -6.70
N THR A 161 14.19 -27.04 -6.04
CA THR A 161 15.58 -26.92 -5.58
C THR A 161 15.63 -26.99 -4.05
N GLU A 162 15.83 -28.21 -3.56
CA GLU A 162 16.05 -28.61 -2.17
C GLU A 162 16.66 -27.53 -1.25
N PRO A 163 15.95 -27.11 -0.18
CA PRO A 163 16.60 -26.52 0.99
C PRO A 163 16.98 -27.61 2.00
N GLU A 164 18.29 -27.76 2.21
CA GLU A 164 18.91 -28.52 3.31
C GLU A 164 18.22 -28.27 4.68
N PRO A 165 18.02 -29.30 5.52
CA PRO A 165 17.21 -29.20 6.71
C PRO A 165 18.02 -28.61 7.88
N THR A 166 17.63 -27.44 8.39
CA THR A 166 18.08 -27.00 9.71
C THR A 166 16.88 -26.68 10.61
N SER A 167 16.42 -27.75 11.28
CA SER A 167 16.03 -27.80 12.70
C SER A 167 15.26 -26.60 13.28
N CYS A 168 13.93 -26.70 13.33
CA CYS A 168 13.12 -26.00 14.32
C CYS A 168 13.15 -26.75 15.65
N PRO A 169 13.20 -26.08 16.82
CA PRO A 169 12.65 -26.64 18.04
C PRO A 169 11.18 -26.23 18.19
N SER A 170 10.38 -27.29 18.25
CA SER A 170 8.96 -27.39 18.51
C SER A 170 8.52 -26.64 19.78
N LEU A 171 7.35 -26.01 19.73
CA LEU A 171 6.50 -25.84 20.90
C LEU A 171 5.13 -26.44 20.59
N ALA A 172 5.01 -27.69 21.02
CA ALA A 172 3.77 -28.44 21.05
C ALA A 172 2.81 -27.79 22.06
N LEU A 173 1.54 -27.67 21.68
CA LEU A 173 0.46 -27.70 22.65
C LEU A 173 -0.66 -28.62 22.16
N ALA A 174 -0.60 -29.83 22.73
CA ALA A 174 -1.67 -30.74 23.13
C ALA A 174 -2.99 -30.79 22.33
N SER A 175 -3.15 -31.94 21.69
CA SER A 175 -4.40 -32.52 21.19
C SER A 175 -5.32 -33.00 22.34
N ARG A 176 -6.63 -32.76 22.15
CA ARG A 176 -7.78 -33.59 22.55
C ARG A 176 -8.90 -33.16 21.58
N GLY A 177 -9.44 -33.94 20.66
CA GLY A 177 -9.70 -35.38 20.67
C GLY A 177 -11.22 -35.55 20.60
N GLU A 178 -11.68 -36.31 19.59
CA GLU A 178 -13.06 -36.75 19.27
C GLU A 178 -13.87 -35.85 18.33
N GLN A 179 -14.61 -36.31 17.31
CA GLN A 179 -14.62 -37.53 16.49
C GLN A 179 -15.60 -37.26 15.31
N GLU A 180 -15.13 -37.47 14.07
CA GLU A 180 -15.82 -38.09 12.92
C GLU A 180 -17.23 -37.62 12.46
N VAL A 181 -17.38 -37.30 11.16
CA VAL A 181 -18.29 -38.01 10.22
C VAL A 181 -18.02 -37.58 8.76
N VAL A 182 -18.06 -38.61 7.92
CA VAL A 182 -17.79 -38.76 6.49
C VAL A 182 -18.72 -37.95 5.56
N GLY A 183 -18.23 -37.57 4.38
CA GLY A 183 -19.09 -37.20 3.24
C GLY A 183 -18.34 -36.76 1.98
N ALA A 184 -18.00 -37.72 1.11
CA ALA A 184 -17.47 -37.47 -0.24
C ALA A 184 -18.59 -37.10 -1.23
N GLY A 185 -18.28 -36.24 -2.21
CA GLY A 185 -19.18 -35.97 -3.34
C GLY A 185 -18.57 -35.00 -4.35
N ALA A 186 -18.11 -35.54 -5.49
CA ALA A 186 -17.62 -34.82 -6.65
C ALA A 186 -18.77 -34.30 -7.54
N GLY A 187 -18.56 -33.21 -8.27
CA GLY A 187 -19.32 -32.92 -9.50
C GLY A 187 -19.62 -31.46 -9.83
N GLN A 188 -18.78 -30.90 -10.71
CA GLN A 188 -19.09 -29.98 -11.84
C GLN A 188 -19.89 -28.67 -11.62
N GLY A 189 -19.18 -27.57 -11.94
CA GLY A 189 -19.57 -26.67 -13.03
C GLY A 189 -20.46 -25.47 -12.69
N SER A 190 -19.84 -24.29 -12.59
CA SER A 190 -20.40 -23.05 -13.14
C SER A 190 -19.37 -21.93 -13.11
N GLU A 191 -19.08 -21.37 -14.28
CA GLU A 191 -18.37 -20.11 -14.46
C GLU A 191 -19.05 -19.01 -13.63
N SER A 192 -18.29 -18.34 -12.76
CA SER A 192 -18.73 -17.10 -12.15
C SER A 192 -17.51 -16.22 -11.91
N LEU A 193 -17.45 -15.10 -12.63
CA LEU A 193 -16.52 -14.01 -12.44
C LEU A 193 -16.74 -13.42 -11.04
N GLY A 194 -16.12 -14.03 -10.04
CA GLY A 194 -16.14 -13.59 -8.65
C GLY A 194 -14.73 -13.24 -8.23
N TRP A 195 -14.51 -11.99 -7.84
CA TRP A 195 -13.34 -11.58 -7.09
C TRP A 195 -13.38 -12.29 -5.73
N VAL A 196 -12.82 -13.50 -5.65
CA VAL A 196 -12.76 -14.25 -4.40
C VAL A 196 -11.47 -13.85 -3.69
N TRP A 197 -11.63 -13.02 -2.67
CA TRP A 197 -10.68 -12.92 -1.58
C TRP A 197 -10.69 -14.28 -0.86
N CYS A 198 -9.62 -15.06 -0.97
CA CYS A 198 -9.47 -16.29 -0.21
C CYS A 198 -9.23 -15.95 1.27
N THR A 199 -10.29 -16.06 2.07
CA THR A 199 -10.22 -16.22 3.52
C THR A 199 -9.98 -17.69 3.84
N HIS A 200 -8.96 -18.00 4.64
CA HIS A 200 -8.72 -19.34 5.18
C HIS A 200 -9.18 -19.41 6.64
#